data_AF-A0A380FP21-F1
#
_entry.id   AF-A0A380FP21-F1
#
_cell.length_a   1.000
_cell.length_b   1.000
_cell.length_c   1.000
_cell.angle_alpha   90.00
_cell.angle_beta   90.00
_cell.angle_gamma   90.00
#
_symmetry.space_group_name_H-M   'P 1'
#
loop_
_entity.id
_entity.type
_entity.pdbx_description
1 polymer ?
#
loop_
_entity_poly.entity_id
_entity_poly.type
_entity_poly.pdbx_seq_one_letter_code
_entity_poly.pdbx_strand_id
1 'polypeptide(L)'
;MRFKTGFARTGKTFAIEHFDVEPDLMTVSKSLAAGFPLSGVVGKAEIVDSANPGELGGTYAGNPLACEAALKVIEIIEKEQLNEKAETLGHNIEQFLQELTHTL
;
A
#
# COMPACT_ATOMS: atom_id res chain seq x y z
N MET A 1 6.18 6.43 -4.73
CA MET A 1 5.32 5.23 -4.54
C MET A 1 4.06 5.31 -5.41
N ARG A 2 3.62 4.21 -6.07
CA ARG A 2 2.35 4.14 -6.82
C ARG A 2 1.24 3.54 -5.95
N PHE A 3 0.07 4.19 -5.87
CA PHE A 3 -1.09 3.75 -5.06
C PHE A 3 -1.67 2.35 -5.39
N LYS A 4 -1.16 1.62 -6.40
CA LYS A 4 -1.56 0.23 -6.71
C LYS A 4 -0.72 -0.81 -5.96
N THR A 5 0.51 -0.46 -5.57
CA THR A 5 1.54 -1.43 -5.15
C THR A 5 1.81 -1.40 -3.65
N GLY A 6 0.93 -0.78 -2.85
CA GLY A 6 0.99 -0.82 -1.39
C GLY A 6 0.08 -1.90 -0.80
N PHE A 7 0.10 -2.02 0.52
CA PHE A 7 -0.71 -2.91 1.35
C PHE A 7 -0.56 -4.39 0.96
N ALA A 8 0.65 -4.92 1.17
CA ALA A 8 1.02 -6.33 0.96
C ALA A 8 0.91 -6.84 -0.48
N ARG A 9 0.72 -5.96 -1.46
CA ARG A 9 0.50 -6.34 -2.86
C ARG A 9 1.70 -7.04 -3.50
N THR A 10 2.91 -6.75 -3.01
CA THR A 10 4.17 -7.15 -3.64
C THR A 10 5.06 -7.96 -2.70
N GLY A 11 4.52 -8.59 -1.65
CA GLY A 11 5.35 -9.29 -0.66
C GLY A 11 5.98 -8.39 0.42
N LYS A 12 5.73 -7.08 0.34
CA LYS A 12 6.08 -6.06 1.33
C LYS A 12 4.89 -5.14 1.54
N THR A 13 4.86 -4.44 2.68
CA THR A 13 3.77 -3.51 2.99
C THR A 13 3.70 -2.41 1.94
N PHE A 14 4.84 -1.86 1.54
CA PHE A 14 4.97 -0.98 0.39
C PHE A 14 6.03 -1.52 -0.57
N ALA A 15 5.72 -1.53 -1.87
CA ALA A 15 6.69 -1.95 -2.89
C ALA A 15 7.99 -1.15 -2.91
N ILE A 16 8.02 0.06 -2.35
CA ILE A 16 9.25 0.86 -2.24
C ILE A 16 10.29 0.16 -1.35
N GLU A 17 9.87 -0.68 -0.40
CA GLU A 17 10.76 -1.43 0.51
C GLU A 17 11.61 -2.49 -0.22
N HIS A 18 11.27 -2.82 -1.47
CA HIS A 18 12.12 -3.65 -2.33
C HIS A 18 13.33 -2.90 -2.89
N PHE A 19 13.30 -1.57 -2.78
CA PHE A 19 14.35 -0.68 -3.24
C PHE A 19 14.97 -0.01 -2.02
N ASP A 20 16.28 0.18 -2.02
CA ASP A 20 16.98 0.94 -0.98
C ASP A 20 16.79 2.45 -1.20
N VAL A 21 15.53 2.88 -1.16
CA VAL A 21 15.09 4.24 -1.48
C VAL A 21 14.10 4.70 -0.44
N GLU A 22 14.43 5.80 0.25
CA GLU A 22 13.51 6.48 1.16
C GLU A 22 12.76 7.59 0.40
N PRO A 23 11.43 7.48 0.21
CA PRO A 23 10.67 8.50 -0.50
C PRO A 23 10.36 9.70 0.40
N ASP A 24 10.56 10.91 -0.11
CA ASP A 24 10.16 12.15 0.57
C ASP A 24 8.64 12.27 0.73
N LEU A 25 7.89 11.73 -0.25
CA LEU A 25 6.43 11.75 -0.31
C LEU A 25 5.89 10.48 -1.00
N MET A 26 4.80 9.94 -0.46
CA MET A 26 4.12 8.74 -0.93
C MET A 26 2.61 8.96 -1.01
N THR A 27 1.99 8.33 -1.99
CA THR A 27 0.53 8.29 -2.13
C THR A 27 0.00 6.90 -1.78
N VAL A 28 -1.10 6.85 -1.01
CA VAL A 28 -1.76 5.63 -0.56
C VAL A 28 -3.26 5.69 -0.86
N SER A 29 -3.86 4.58 -1.28
CA SER A 29 -5.30 4.43 -1.55
C SER A 29 -5.62 2.94 -1.82
N LYS A 30 -6.62 2.64 -2.66
CA LYS A 30 -7.06 1.29 -3.07
C LYS A 30 -7.28 0.36 -1.89
N SER A 31 -6.36 -0.59 -1.69
CA SER A 31 -6.47 -1.64 -0.67
C SER A 31 -6.38 -1.10 0.75
N LEU A 32 -5.95 0.16 0.94
CA LEU A 32 -5.87 0.83 2.25
C LEU A 32 -7.10 0.60 3.12
N ALA A 33 -8.32 0.71 2.57
CA ALA A 33 -9.57 0.64 3.34
C ALA A 33 -10.53 -0.45 2.83
N ALA A 34 -10.01 -1.56 2.29
CA ALA A 34 -10.81 -2.72 1.85
C ALA A 34 -12.03 -2.40 0.95
N GLY A 35 -11.92 -1.38 0.10
CA GLY A 35 -12.99 -0.97 -0.81
C GLY A 35 -13.78 0.27 -0.36
N PHE A 36 -13.62 0.73 0.88
CA PHE A 36 -14.13 2.04 1.29
C PHE A 36 -13.32 3.17 0.66
N PRO A 37 -13.95 4.32 0.30
CA PRO A 37 -13.23 5.44 -0.30
C PRO A 37 -12.26 6.10 0.71
N LEU A 38 -10.97 5.77 0.59
CA LEU A 38 -9.91 6.43 1.34
C LEU A 38 -8.65 6.57 0.49
N SER A 39 -8.01 7.72 0.61
CA SER A 39 -6.69 8.00 0.06
C SER A 39 -5.93 8.92 1.00
N GLY A 40 -4.60 8.91 0.89
CA GLY A 40 -3.74 9.76 1.69
C GLY A 40 -2.43 10.04 1.00
N VAL A 41 -1.76 11.06 1.53
CA VAL A 41 -0.38 11.40 1.20
C VAL A 41 0.42 11.31 2.50
N VAL A 42 1.54 10.61 2.48
CA VAL A 42 2.45 10.43 3.63
C VAL A 42 3.82 10.90 3.20
N GLY A 43 4.48 11.75 3.99
CA GLY A 43 5.81 12.24 3.67
C GLY A 43 6.49 12.87 4.87
N LYS A 44 7.68 13.43 4.62
CA LYS A 44 8.46 14.14 5.65
C LYS A 44 7.67 15.32 6.21
N ALA A 45 7.82 15.56 7.52
CA ALA A 45 7.11 16.63 8.22
C ALA A 45 7.34 17.99 7.56
N GLU A 46 8.58 18.32 7.21
CA GLU A 46 8.93 19.59 6.51
C GLU A 46 8.19 19.81 5.18
N ILE A 47 7.74 18.74 4.52
CA ILE A 47 6.98 18.79 3.27
C ILE A 47 5.49 18.90 3.58
N VAL A 48 4.97 18.05 4.46
CA VAL A 48 3.53 18.01 4.79
C VAL A 48 3.09 19.27 5.55
N ASP A 49 3.92 19.74 6.48
CA ASP A 49 3.64 20.92 7.33
C ASP A 49 3.93 22.24 6.60
N SER A 50 4.49 22.20 5.38
CA SER A 50 4.67 23.39 4.55
C SER A 50 3.36 23.98 4.03
N ALA A 51 2.27 23.20 4.05
CA ALA A 51 0.96 23.64 3.64
C ALA A 51 0.33 24.58 4.68
N ASN A 52 -0.26 25.68 4.23
CA ASN A 52 -0.95 26.61 5.11
C ASN A 52 -2.27 26.02 5.65
N PRO A 53 -2.78 26.52 6.79
CA PRO A 53 -4.07 26.10 7.32
C PRO A 53 -5.19 26.20 6.27
N GLY A 54 -5.86 25.07 6.01
CA GLY A 54 -6.97 24.99 5.05
C GLY A 54 -6.58 24.65 3.61
N GLU A 55 -5.29 24.56 3.27
CA GLU A 55 -4.85 24.15 1.93
C GLU A 55 -5.02 22.64 1.68
N LEU A 56 -4.89 21.84 2.73
CA LEU A 56 -5.13 20.40 2.69
C LEU A 56 -6.48 20.09 3.34
N GLY A 57 -7.37 19.45 2.59
CA GLY A 57 -8.68 19.07 3.11
C GLY A 57 -9.58 18.45 2.06
N GLY A 58 -10.86 18.35 2.40
CA GLY A 58 -11.92 17.84 1.53
C GLY A 58 -13.13 17.42 2.36
N THR A 59 -14.34 17.61 1.83
CA THR A 59 -15.59 17.36 2.55
C THR A 59 -15.71 15.94 3.10
N TYR A 60 -15.15 14.96 2.38
CA TYR A 60 -15.17 13.54 2.75
C TYR A 60 -13.78 13.00 3.11
N ALA A 61 -12.78 13.88 3.21
CA ALA A 61 -11.42 13.47 3.55
C ALA A 61 -11.40 12.90 4.99
N GLY A 62 -10.73 11.77 5.18
CA GLY A 62 -10.62 11.14 6.50
C GLY A 62 -11.96 10.66 7.07
N ASN A 63 -12.88 10.17 6.22
CA ASN A 63 -14.16 9.62 6.67
C ASN A 63 -13.94 8.55 7.77
N PRO A 64 -14.61 8.66 8.94
CA PRO A 64 -14.30 7.84 10.10
C PRO A 64 -14.54 6.34 9.87
N LEU A 65 -15.58 5.98 9.10
CA LEU A 65 -15.83 4.58 8.75
C LEU A 65 -14.71 4.00 7.87
N ALA A 66 -14.24 4.78 6.89
CA ALA A 66 -13.13 4.38 6.04
C ALA A 66 -11.81 4.30 6.82
N CYS A 67 -11.60 5.18 7.81
CA CYS A 67 -10.44 5.13 8.71
C CYS A 67 -10.44 3.86 9.58
N GLU A 68 -11.58 3.50 10.18
CA GLU A 68 -11.70 2.24 10.95
C GLU A 68 -11.46 1.01 10.07
N ALA A 69 -12.02 1.00 8.85
CA ALA A 69 -11.74 -0.05 7.88
C ALA A 69 -10.24 -0.14 7.55
N ALA A 70 -9.56 1.00 7.43
CA ALA A 70 -8.13 1.04 7.13
C ALA A 70 -7.26 0.53 8.29
N LEU A 71 -7.58 0.92 9.54
CA LEU A 71 -6.91 0.37 10.72
C LEU A 71 -7.05 -1.15 10.75
N LYS A 72 -8.26 -1.67 10.49
CA LYS A 72 -8.51 -3.11 10.44
C LYS A 72 -7.72 -3.81 9.32
N VAL A 73 -7.59 -3.19 8.16
CA VAL A 73 -6.75 -3.73 7.06
C VAL A 73 -5.30 -3.86 7.50
N ILE A 74 -4.74 -2.84 8.14
CA ILE A 74 -3.35 -2.86 8.62
C ILE A 74 -3.16 -4.00 9.63
N GLU A 75 -4.06 -4.14 10.61
CA GLU A 75 -4.03 -5.26 11.56
C GLU A 75 -4.09 -6.62 10.88
N ILE A 76 -4.91 -6.77 9.83
CA ILE A 76 -5.03 -8.03 9.08
C ILE A 76 -3.74 -8.34 8.33
N ILE A 77 -3.10 -7.34 7.71
CA ILE A 77 -1.82 -7.52 7.00
C ILE A 77 -0.79 -8.14 7.93
N GLU A 78 -0.68 -7.63 9.15
CA GLU A 78 0.26 -8.12 10.16
C GLU A 78 -0.17 -9.50 10.71
N LYS A 79 -1.41 -9.62 11.19
CA LYS A 79 -1.91 -10.83 11.86
C LYS A 79 -1.93 -12.04 10.93
N GLU A 80 -2.30 -11.83 9.67
CA GLU A 80 -2.44 -12.89 8.69
C GLU A 80 -1.20 -13.10 7.82
N GLN A 81 -0.10 -12.38 8.08
CA GLN A 81 1.15 -12.50 7.34
C GLN A 81 0.93 -12.35 5.82
N LEU A 82 0.20 -11.30 5.43
CA LEU A 82 -0.19 -11.12 4.03
C LEU A 82 1.00 -10.83 3.13
N ASN A 83 2.08 -10.27 3.66
CA ASN A 83 3.33 -10.06 2.95
C ASN A 83 3.94 -11.40 2.53
N GLU A 84 4.10 -12.33 3.47
CA GLU A 84 4.66 -13.66 3.24
C GLU A 84 3.78 -14.49 2.28
N LYS A 85 2.46 -14.37 2.43
CA LYS A 85 1.51 -15.00 1.49
C LYS A 85 1.65 -14.46 0.08
N ALA A 86 1.77 -13.15 -0.08
CA ALA A 86 1.94 -12.52 -1.39
C ALA A 86 3.27 -12.94 -2.05
N GLU A 87 4.35 -13.03 -1.25
CA GLU A 87 5.66 -13.50 -1.72
C GLU A 87 5.58 -14.95 -2.20
N THR A 88 4.95 -15.82 -1.41
CA THR A 88 4.77 -17.25 -1.76
C THR A 88 3.97 -17.40 -3.05
N LEU A 89 2.89 -16.63 -3.21
CA LEU A 89 2.06 -16.66 -4.41
C LEU A 89 2.85 -16.15 -5.63
N GLY A 90 3.66 -15.11 -5.47
CA GLY A 90 4.55 -14.60 -6.52
C GLY A 90 5.49 -15.68 -7.04
N HIS A 91 6.22 -16.35 -6.14
CA HIS A 91 7.13 -17.44 -6.48
C HIS A 91 6.43 -18.59 -7.21
N ASN A 92 5.25 -19.00 -6.74
CA ASN A 92 4.50 -20.09 -7.38
C ASN A 92 4.12 -19.75 -8.83
N ILE A 93 3.71 -18.50 -9.08
CA ILE A 93 3.36 -18.04 -10.43
C ILE A 93 4.61 -17.96 -11.30
N GLU A 94 5.71 -17.43 -10.78
CA GLU A 94 6.98 -17.33 -11.52
C GLU A 94 7.50 -18.71 -11.94
N GLN A 95 7.50 -19.68 -11.02
CA GLN A 95 7.90 -21.07 -11.30
C GLN A 95 7.04 -21.68 -12.40
N PHE A 96 5.71 -21.57 -12.29
CA PHE A 96 4.79 -22.09 -13.29
C PHE A 96 5.02 -21.48 -14.68
N LEU A 97 5.27 -20.17 -14.76
CA LEU A 97 5.54 -19.49 -16.03
C LEU A 97 6.89 -19.89 -16.64
N GLN A 98 7.91 -20.15 -15.81
CA GLN A 98 9.20 -20.65 -16.26
C GLN A 98 9.06 -22.07 -16.84
N GLU A 99 8.33 -22.96 -16.16
CA GLU A 99 8.07 -24.32 -16.65
C GLU A 99 7.34 -24.32 -18.00
N LEU A 100 6.32 -23.48 -18.16
CA LEU A 100 5.64 -23.32 -19.45
C LEU A 100 6.57 -22.89 -20.58
N THR A 101 7.54 -22.02 -20.27
CA THR A 101 8.50 -21.54 -21.27
C THR A 101 9.48 -22.63 -21.69
N HIS A 102 9.84 -23.55 -20.79
CA HIS A 102 10.71 -24.69 -21.10
C HIS A 102 9.99 -25.84 -21.83
N THR A 103 8.66 -25.82 -21.89
CA THR A 103 7.84 -26.84 -22.54
C THR A 103 7.47 -26.46 -23.99
N LEU A 104 7.81 -25.24 -24.43
CA LEU A 104 7.68 -24.73 -25.80
C LEU A 104 9.03 -24.75 -26.53
#